data_AF-W4FK69-F1
#
_entry.id   AF-W4FK69-F1
#
_cell.length_a   1.000
_cell.length_b   1.000
_cell.length_c   1.000
_cell.angle_alpha   90.00
_cell.angle_beta   90.00
_cell.angle_gamma   90.00
#
_symmetry.space_group_name_H-M   'P 1'
#
loop_
_entity.id
_entity.type
_entity.pdbx_description
1 polymer ?
#
loop_
_entity_poly.entity_id
_entity_poly.type
_entity_poly.pdbx_seq_one_letter_code
_entity_poly.pdbx_strand_id
1 'polypeptide(L)'
;MTNDPSLEQANRILRRSSYGVQTRCVIFPIFVPGHWMLGILDFTHQCYVFYDSLHSPRPTVLTTLQRFVDTLDGRQGQLHGMEIPGPQQHNGYDCGVFVCIAAKQFIQTYSAGPFEHDDMAVWRLHILNCIAHLLPLAPRL
;
A
#
# COMPACT_ATOMS: atom_id res chain seq x y z
N MET A 1 -18.01 20.58 -1.42
CA MET A 1 -17.36 19.36 -0.92
C MET A 1 -17.81 18.22 -1.81
N THR A 2 -16.93 17.70 -2.65
CA THR A 2 -17.26 16.55 -3.52
C THR A 2 -17.15 15.28 -2.69
N ASN A 3 -18.26 14.57 -2.51
CA ASN A 3 -18.29 13.23 -1.91
C ASN A 3 -17.52 12.29 -2.83
N ASP A 4 -16.29 11.95 -2.47
CA ASP A 4 -15.49 10.94 -3.16
C ASP A 4 -15.88 9.57 -2.58
N PRO A 5 -16.55 8.68 -3.34
CA PRO A 5 -17.00 7.38 -2.84
C PRO A 5 -15.87 6.52 -2.27
N SER A 6 -14.65 6.70 -2.78
CA SER A 6 -13.46 5.97 -2.33
C SER A 6 -13.09 6.37 -0.89
N LEU A 7 -13.22 7.65 -0.56
CA LEU A 7 -12.96 8.18 0.78
C LEU A 7 -14.02 7.73 1.79
N GLU A 8 -15.30 7.71 1.38
CA GLU A 8 -16.37 7.20 2.22
C GLU A 8 -16.19 5.70 2.51
N GLN A 9 -15.85 4.92 1.48
CA GLN A 9 -15.57 3.51 1.63
C GLN A 9 -14.38 3.25 2.55
N ALA A 10 -13.28 3.98 2.37
CA ALA A 10 -12.09 3.84 3.20
C ALA A 10 -12.39 4.14 4.68
N ASN A 11 -13.11 5.23 4.95
CA ASN A 11 -13.56 5.58 6.30
C ASN A 11 -14.46 4.50 6.92
N ARG A 12 -15.38 3.93 6.13
CA ARG A 12 -16.25 2.84 6.59
C ARG A 12 -15.45 1.57 6.92
N ILE A 13 -14.42 1.24 6.13
CA ILE A 13 -13.55 0.08 6.38
C ILE A 13 -12.75 0.30 7.67
N LEU A 14 -12.14 1.46 7.84
CA LEU A 14 -11.37 1.76 9.04
C LEU A 14 -12.21 1.68 10.32
N ARG A 15 -13.42 2.25 10.30
CA ARG A 15 -14.36 2.17 11.43
C ARG A 15 -14.79 0.74 11.80
N ARG A 16 -14.65 -0.22 10.89
CA ARG A 16 -14.95 -1.64 11.13
C ARG A 16 -13.72 -2.49 11.44
N SER A 17 -12.53 -1.88 11.40
CA SER A 17 -11.27 -2.56 11.66
C SER A 17 -10.86 -2.41 13.13
N SER A 18 -9.80 -3.12 13.53
CA SER A 18 -9.13 -2.93 14.83
C SER A 18 -8.26 -1.66 14.89
N TYR A 19 -8.38 -0.76 13.90
CA TYR A 19 -7.73 0.54 13.89
C TYR A 19 -8.03 1.32 15.18
N GLY A 20 -6.98 1.82 15.82
CA GLY A 20 -7.09 2.57 17.05
C GLY A 20 -5.73 3.04 17.57
N VAL A 21 -5.66 3.38 18.85
CA VAL A 21 -4.48 4.03 19.49
C VAL A 21 -3.20 3.20 19.36
N GLN A 22 -3.30 1.87 19.30
CA GLN A 22 -2.15 0.97 19.20
C GLN A 22 -1.69 0.69 17.75
N THR A 23 -2.42 1.17 16.75
CA THR A 23 -2.07 0.94 15.34
C THR A 23 -0.79 1.70 14.98
N ARG A 24 0.24 0.97 14.55
CA ARG A 24 1.51 1.57 14.10
C ARG A 24 1.43 2.16 12.70
N CYS A 25 0.77 1.43 11.78
CA CYS A 25 0.55 1.89 10.43
C CYS A 25 -0.74 1.31 9.84
N VAL A 26 -1.26 1.98 8.81
CA VAL A 26 -2.34 1.48 7.95
C VAL A 26 -1.77 1.35 6.56
N ILE A 27 -1.91 0.17 5.96
CA ILE A 27 -1.38 -0.15 4.64
C ILE A 27 -2.54 -0.42 3.70
N PHE A 28 -2.50 0.18 2.51
CA PHE A 28 -3.56 0.00 1.52
C PHE A 28 -2.98 0.03 0.10
N PRO A 29 -3.33 -0.97 -0.74
CA PRO A 29 -3.01 -0.90 -2.15
C PRO A 29 -3.88 0.16 -2.83
N ILE A 30 -3.30 0.91 -3.75
CA ILE A 30 -3.99 1.92 -4.55
C ILE A 30 -4.05 1.42 -5.98
N PHE A 31 -5.26 1.31 -6.52
CA PHE A 31 -5.48 0.93 -7.90
C PHE A 31 -5.93 2.12 -8.74
N VAL A 32 -5.28 2.30 -9.88
CA VAL A 32 -5.80 3.06 -11.01
C VAL A 32 -5.84 2.11 -12.21
N PRO A 33 -6.68 2.33 -13.24
CA PRO A 33 -6.77 1.43 -14.38
C PRO A 33 -5.39 1.06 -14.95
N GLY A 34 -5.03 -0.22 -14.85
CA GLY A 34 -3.77 -0.77 -15.34
C GLY A 34 -2.55 -0.63 -14.42
N HIS A 35 -2.67 -0.10 -13.20
CA HIS A 35 -1.53 0.09 -12.31
C HIS A 35 -1.85 -0.02 -10.82
N TRP A 36 -0.95 -0.67 -10.08
CA TRP A 36 -1.01 -0.83 -8.64
C TRP A 36 0.11 -0.04 -7.98
N MET A 37 -0.23 0.69 -6.92
CA MET A 37 0.68 1.47 -6.09
C MET A 37 0.42 1.15 -4.62
N LEU A 38 1.29 1.64 -3.75
CA LEU A 38 1.20 1.42 -2.32
C LEU A 38 1.03 2.76 -1.58
N GLY A 39 -0.01 2.84 -0.76
CA GLY A 39 -0.19 3.89 0.24
C GLY A 39 0.01 3.31 1.64
N ILE A 40 0.73 4.05 2.49
CA ILE A 40 0.91 3.70 3.90
C ILE A 40 0.72 4.95 4.74
N LEU A 41 -0.06 4.85 5.81
CA LEU A 41 -0.07 5.84 6.88
C LEU A 41 0.83 5.34 7.98
N ASP A 42 1.93 6.04 8.26
CA ASP A 42 2.86 5.69 9.33
C ASP A 42 2.65 6.62 10.52
N PHE A 43 2.00 6.09 11.55
CA PHE A 43 1.74 6.82 12.79
C PHE A 43 2.94 6.83 13.73
N THR A 44 3.97 6.03 13.45
CA THR A 44 5.23 6.09 14.20
C THR A 44 5.99 7.37 13.85
N HIS A 45 6.09 7.67 12.56
CA HIS A 45 6.83 8.82 12.04
C HIS A 45 5.95 10.02 11.69
N GLN A 46 4.63 9.91 11.90
CA GLN A 46 3.64 10.95 11.59
C GLN A 46 3.75 11.42 10.13
N CYS A 47 3.77 10.47 9.19
CA CYS A 47 3.79 10.74 7.77
C CYS A 47 2.84 9.81 7.00
N TYR A 48 2.53 10.16 5.76
CA TYR A 48 2.01 9.19 4.81
C TYR A 48 3.05 8.93 3.72
N VAL A 49 3.19 7.67 3.38
CA VAL A 49 4.16 7.15 2.44
C VAL A 49 3.43 6.72 1.19
N PHE A 50 3.96 7.11 0.04
CA PHE A 50 3.51 6.70 -1.27
C PHE A 50 4.65 6.02 -2.02
N TYR A 51 4.37 4.86 -2.60
CA TYR A 51 5.33 4.11 -3.41
C TYR A 51 4.70 3.68 -4.74
N ASP A 52 5.37 4.05 -5.84
CA ASP A 52 5.03 3.71 -7.21
C ASP A 52 6.26 3.10 -7.91
N SER A 53 6.19 1.81 -8.26
CA SER A 53 7.26 1.09 -8.94
C SER A 53 7.56 1.58 -10.36
N LEU A 54 6.69 2.40 -10.96
CA LEU A 54 6.90 3.08 -12.25
C LEU A 54 7.39 4.53 -12.09
N HIS A 55 7.53 5.06 -10.86
CA HIS A 55 7.97 6.43 -10.57
C HIS A 55 7.32 7.52 -11.45
N SER A 56 6.03 7.33 -11.74
CA SER A 56 5.27 8.30 -12.54
C SER A 56 4.69 9.37 -11.62
N PRO A 57 4.68 10.67 -12.01
CA PRO A 57 4.00 11.70 -11.22
C PRO A 57 2.50 11.40 -11.06
N ARG A 58 2.00 11.37 -9.80
CA ARG A 58 0.62 11.01 -9.47
C ARG A 58 -0.09 12.06 -8.60
N PRO A 59 -0.19 13.33 -9.05
CA PRO A 59 -0.71 14.42 -8.23
C PRO A 59 -2.15 14.18 -7.74
N THR A 60 -3.00 13.59 -8.57
CA THR A 60 -4.39 13.25 -8.17
C THR A 60 -4.43 12.21 -7.06
N VAL A 61 -3.59 11.18 -7.14
CA VAL A 61 -3.51 10.14 -6.10
C VAL A 61 -3.05 10.76 -4.79
N LEU A 62 -1.95 11.52 -4.81
CA LEU A 62 -1.42 12.19 -3.64
C LEU A 62 -2.44 13.16 -3.01
N THR A 63 -3.19 13.89 -3.83
CA THR A 63 -4.27 14.77 -3.37
C THR A 63 -5.39 13.99 -2.69
N THR A 64 -5.84 12.88 -3.28
CA THR A 64 -6.85 12.01 -2.65
C THR A 64 -6.33 11.39 -1.35
N LEU A 65 -5.05 11.02 -1.31
CA LEU A 65 -4.40 10.46 -0.12
C LEU A 65 -4.31 11.48 1.01
N GLN A 66 -3.96 12.73 0.70
CA GLN A 66 -4.00 13.84 1.67
C GLN A 66 -5.42 14.06 2.19
N ARG A 67 -6.42 14.10 1.30
CA ARG A 67 -7.83 14.23 1.71
C ARG A 67 -8.28 13.07 2.59
N PHE A 68 -7.81 11.86 2.32
CA PHE A 68 -8.09 10.70 3.16
C PHE A 68 -7.50 10.87 4.55
N VAL A 69 -6.22 11.25 4.64
CA VAL A 69 -5.56 11.57 5.91
C VAL A 69 -6.32 12.63 6.70
N ASP A 70 -6.77 13.69 6.02
CA ASP A 70 -7.52 14.79 6.65
C ASP A 70 -8.88 14.36 7.19
N THR A 71 -9.40 13.19 6.78
CA THR A 71 -10.63 12.61 7.33
C THR A 71 -10.40 11.75 8.57
N LEU A 72 -9.14 11.44 8.91
CA LEU A 72 -8.80 10.60 10.07
C LEU A 72 -8.64 11.43 11.34
N ASP A 73 -9.51 11.17 12.32
CA ASP A 73 -9.43 11.55 13.74
C ASP A 73 -8.65 12.84 14.08
N GLY A 74 -9.00 13.96 13.42
CA GLY A 74 -8.42 15.27 13.75
C GLY A 74 -6.93 15.42 13.45
N ARG A 75 -6.33 14.53 12.65
CA ARG A 75 -4.91 14.60 12.25
C ARG A 75 -4.66 15.48 11.02
N GLN A 76 -5.60 16.38 10.73
CA GLN A 76 -5.49 17.36 9.65
C GLN A 76 -4.19 18.16 9.80
N GLY A 77 -3.39 18.19 8.73
CA GLY A 77 -2.11 18.91 8.71
C GLY A 77 -1.00 18.33 9.60
N GLN A 78 -1.19 17.16 10.24
CA GLN A 78 -0.17 16.53 11.09
C GLN A 78 0.71 15.53 10.32
N LEU A 79 0.19 14.90 9.26
CA LEU A 79 0.97 13.98 8.44
C LEU A 79 1.45 14.68 7.17
N HIS A 80 2.76 14.68 6.96
CA HIS A 80 3.37 15.16 5.73
C HIS A 80 3.53 14.01 4.72
N GLY A 81 3.33 14.32 3.44
CA GLY A 81 3.50 13.37 2.36
C GLY A 81 4.95 13.11 2.02
N MET A 82 5.32 11.84 1.92
CA MET A 82 6.63 11.41 1.49
C MET A 82 6.48 10.36 0.40
N GLU A 83 6.92 10.68 -0.81
CA GLU A 83 7.20 9.66 -1.81
C GLU A 83 8.54 9.01 -1.42
N ILE A 84 8.54 7.68 -1.28
CA ILE A 84 9.76 6.97 -0.90
C ILE A 84 10.42 6.36 -2.14
N PRO A 85 11.76 6.46 -2.25
CA PRO A 85 12.48 5.75 -3.29
C PRO A 85 12.37 4.25 -3.04
N GLY A 86 12.41 3.47 -4.12
CA GLY A 86 12.43 2.02 -4.02
C GLY A 86 12.71 1.35 -5.36
N PRO A 87 12.74 0.00 -5.36
CA PRO A 87 12.95 -0.78 -6.57
C PRO A 87 11.96 -0.40 -7.67
N GLN A 88 12.42 -0.39 -8.92
CA GLN A 88 11.60 -0.03 -10.08
C GLN A 88 11.26 -1.25 -10.92
N GLN A 89 10.08 -1.25 -11.51
CA GLN A 89 9.71 -2.27 -12.48
C GLN A 89 10.10 -1.84 -13.90
N HIS A 90 10.52 -2.80 -14.72
CA HIS A 90 10.84 -2.58 -16.14
C HIS A 90 9.81 -3.21 -17.09
N ASN A 91 8.64 -3.63 -16.58
CA ASN A 91 7.55 -4.20 -17.37
C ASN A 91 6.18 -3.64 -16.95
N GLY A 92 5.11 -4.08 -17.61
CA GLY A 92 3.74 -3.60 -17.38
C GLY A 92 2.86 -4.48 -16.49
N TYR A 93 3.39 -5.51 -15.83
CA TYR A 93 2.57 -6.55 -15.18
C TYR A 93 3.02 -6.95 -13.76
N ASP A 94 4.18 -6.48 -13.30
CA ASP A 94 4.68 -6.77 -11.95
C ASP A 94 4.26 -5.77 -10.87
N CYS A 95 3.58 -4.65 -11.20
CA CYS A 95 3.23 -3.61 -10.20
C CYS A 95 2.54 -4.16 -8.94
N GLY A 96 1.65 -5.14 -9.09
CA GLY A 96 1.02 -5.81 -7.94
C GLY A 96 2.00 -6.60 -7.06
N VAL A 97 3.01 -7.24 -7.66
CA VAL A 97 4.05 -7.98 -6.93
C VAL A 97 4.94 -6.98 -6.17
N PHE A 98 5.36 -5.89 -6.82
CA PHE A 98 6.11 -4.81 -6.18
C PHE A 98 5.35 -4.23 -4.98
N VAL A 99 4.04 -3.99 -5.09
CA VAL A 99 3.20 -3.53 -3.96
C VAL A 99 3.22 -4.52 -2.79
N CYS A 100 3.08 -5.82 -3.05
CA CYS A 100 3.13 -6.84 -1.98
C CYS A 100 4.48 -6.87 -1.27
N ILE A 101 5.58 -6.86 -2.01
CA ILE A 101 6.94 -6.95 -1.44
C ILE A 101 7.28 -5.65 -0.70
N ALA A 102 7.00 -4.49 -1.28
CA ALA A 102 7.24 -3.19 -0.65
C ALA A 102 6.44 -3.04 0.65
N ALA A 103 5.17 -3.48 0.68
CA ALA A 103 4.38 -3.49 1.90
C ALA A 103 5.00 -4.40 2.97
N LYS A 104 5.43 -5.60 2.58
CA LYS A 104 6.12 -6.54 3.48
C LYS A 104 7.42 -5.94 4.03
N GLN A 105 8.26 -5.36 3.17
CA GLN A 105 9.51 -4.72 3.56
C GLN A 105 9.25 -3.56 4.52
N PHE A 106 8.30 -2.68 4.21
CA PHE A 106 8.01 -1.52 5.04
C PHE A 106 7.63 -1.90 6.47
N ILE A 107 6.78 -2.92 6.63
CA ILE A 107 6.40 -3.43 7.96
C ILE A 107 7.63 -3.87 8.78
N GLN A 108 8.67 -4.40 8.11
CA GLN A 108 9.84 -4.97 8.76
C GLN A 108 10.98 -3.95 8.97
N THR A 109 11.17 -3.02 8.03
CA THR A 109 12.38 -2.19 7.94
C THR A 109 12.10 -0.71 7.72
N TYR A 110 10.83 -0.29 7.59
CA TYR A 110 10.45 1.08 7.20
C TYR A 110 11.00 1.52 5.83
N SER A 111 11.31 0.57 4.96
CA SER A 111 11.80 0.79 3.59
C SER A 111 10.95 0.00 2.58
N ALA A 112 10.80 0.50 1.35
CA ALA A 112 10.19 -0.24 0.25
C ALA A 112 11.15 -1.26 -0.39
N GLY A 113 12.35 -1.46 0.15
CA GLY A 113 13.37 -2.40 -0.36
C GLY A 113 14.38 -2.80 0.73
N PRO A 114 15.46 -3.53 0.37
CA PRO A 114 15.94 -3.81 -0.98
C PRO A 114 15.29 -5.06 -1.61
N PHE A 115 15.13 -5.02 -2.94
CA PHE A 115 14.90 -6.13 -3.86
C PHE A 115 15.05 -5.58 -5.29
N GLU A 116 15.09 -6.44 -6.31
CA GLU A 116 15.28 -6.02 -7.70
C GLU A 116 14.18 -6.54 -8.62
N HIS A 117 14.11 -5.99 -9.84
CA HIS A 117 13.18 -6.42 -10.86
C HIS A 117 13.32 -7.91 -11.19
N ASP A 118 14.55 -8.42 -11.19
CA ASP A 118 14.84 -9.80 -11.58
C ASP A 118 14.35 -10.81 -10.50
N ASP A 119 14.04 -10.34 -9.29
CA ASP A 119 13.48 -11.17 -8.22
C ASP A 119 11.99 -11.50 -8.43
N MET A 120 11.29 -10.85 -9.38
CA MET A 120 9.81 -10.93 -9.47
C MET A 120 9.30 -12.36 -9.68
N ALA A 121 10.03 -13.20 -10.40
CA ALA A 121 9.67 -14.61 -10.57
C ALA A 121 9.69 -15.37 -9.23
N VAL A 122 10.71 -15.15 -8.41
CA VAL A 122 10.85 -15.76 -7.08
C VAL A 122 9.75 -15.25 -6.15
N TRP A 123 9.47 -13.95 -6.18
CA TRP A 123 8.42 -13.36 -5.34
C TRP A 123 7.01 -13.81 -5.72
N ARG A 124 6.71 -14.01 -7.01
CA ARG A 124 5.45 -14.61 -7.45
C ARG A 124 5.26 -16.02 -6.87
N LEU A 125 6.31 -16.85 -6.89
CA LEU A 125 6.29 -18.17 -6.26
C LEU A 125 6.14 -18.09 -4.74
N HIS A 126 6.81 -17.13 -4.09
CA HIS A 126 6.67 -16.91 -2.66
C HIS A 126 5.23 -16.53 -2.28
N ILE A 127 4.61 -15.60 -3.00
CA ILE A 127 3.21 -15.20 -2.79
C ILE A 127 2.28 -16.40 -2.98
N LEU A 128 2.46 -17.17 -4.06
CA LEU A 128 1.68 -18.39 -4.31
C LEU A 128 1.82 -19.37 -3.15
N ASN A 129 3.04 -19.59 -2.67
CA ASN A 129 3.30 -20.48 -1.55
C ASN A 129 2.58 -20.01 -0.27
N CYS A 130 2.65 -18.71 0.05
CA CYS A 130 1.95 -18.13 1.20
C CYS A 130 0.42 -18.33 1.10
N ILE A 131 -0.17 -18.09 -0.07
CA ILE A 131 -1.60 -18.30 -0.30
C ILE A 131 -1.98 -19.78 -0.18
N ALA A 132 -1.18 -20.68 -0.75
CA ALA A 132 -1.43 -22.12 -0.74
C ALA A 132 -1.45 -22.71 0.68
N HIS A 133 -0.70 -22.15 1.62
CA HIS A 133 -0.72 -22.55 3.03
C HIS A 133 -1.95 -22.01 3.79
N LEU A 134 -2.55 -20.92 3.31
CA LEU A 134 -3.73 -20.30 3.92
C LEU A 134 -5.05 -20.87 3.38
N LEU A 135 -5.04 -21.41 2.17
CA LEU A 135 -6.18 -22.12 1.63
C LEU A 135 -6.21 -23.54 2.23
N PRO A 136 -7.35 -24.00 2.79
CA PRO A 136 -7.51 -25.42 3.05
C PRO A 136 -7.31 -26.12 1.71
N LEU A 137 -6.26 -26.92 1.59
CA LEU A 137 -6.02 -27.71 0.38
C LEU A 137 -7.28 -28.56 0.17
N ALA A 138 -8.10 -28.17 -0.80
CA ALA A 138 -9.20 -29.01 -1.24
C ALA A 138 -8.58 -30.38 -1.57
N PRO A 139 -9.17 -31.49 -1.10
CA PRO A 139 -8.65 -32.80 -1.44
C PRO A 139 -8.56 -32.89 -2.96
N ARG A 140 -7.35 -33.18 -3.46
CA ARG A 140 -7.14 -33.39 -4.89
C ARG A 140 -8.00 -34.60 -5.27
N LEU A 141 -9.02 -34.36 -6.10
CA LEU A 141 -9.84 -35.41 -6.73
C LEU A 141 -8.99 -36.25 -7.67
#